data_AF-A0AAW9F732-F1
#
_entry.id   AF-A0AAW9F732-F1
#
_cell.length_a   1.000
_cell.length_b   1.000
_cell.length_c   1.000
_cell.angle_alpha   90.00
_cell.angle_beta   90.00
_cell.angle_gamma   90.00
#
_symmetry.space_group_name_H-M   'P 1'
#
loop_
_entity.id
_entity.type
_entity.pdbx_description
1 polymer ?
#
loop_
_entity_poly.entity_id
_entity_poly.type
_entity_poly.pdbx_seq_one_letter_code
_entity_poly.pdbx_strand_id
1 'polypeptide(L)'
;MITLERQSILSQEISAADSRPRWLQVVQGVAKEFGYSYASLMRVPRPEEQLLATALVETTLPIRFVREFDEMRLLGLCPVLPKIKHSVMPQSWSLSDLDTGQPEVLPIIELLNQFGIANGLIIPTNSLNGDRHLMRFDGKCDLPSQVALNEIGMIALHAFDAYEQMRRSEMVAPRMLTKRELEVIHWTSQGKTSAEIGKILSLSDHTINAYLNNAIRKLDCVNRTQLVAKSIRLKLIG
;
A
#
# COMPACT_ATOMS: atom_id res chain seq x y z
N MET A 1 12.29 -9.04 -25.77
CA MET A 1 12.29 -10.14 -24.79
C MET A 1 10.94 -10.85 -24.86
N ILE A 2 10.88 -12.17 -24.79
CA ILE A 2 9.59 -12.89 -24.77
C ILE A 2 8.98 -12.73 -23.37
N THR A 3 7.66 -12.55 -23.27
CA THR A 3 6.89 -12.31 -22.03
C THR A 3 7.33 -13.18 -20.84
N LEU A 4 7.54 -14.49 -21.06
CA LEU A 4 7.94 -15.43 -20.01
C LEU A 4 9.35 -15.19 -19.45
N GLU A 5 10.32 -14.85 -20.31
CA GLU A 5 11.69 -14.55 -19.88
C GLU A 5 11.73 -13.24 -19.09
N ARG A 6 11.00 -12.22 -19.57
CA ARG A 6 10.89 -10.92 -18.89
C ARG A 6 10.28 -11.05 -17.52
N GLN A 7 9.16 -11.76 -17.40
CA GLN A 7 8.50 -11.98 -16.12
C GLN A 7 9.40 -12.72 -15.12
N SER A 8 10.13 -13.75 -15.58
CA SER A 8 11.05 -14.52 -14.72
C SER A 8 12.20 -13.65 -14.18
N ILE A 9 12.86 -12.89 -15.06
CA ILE A 9 13.97 -12.00 -14.69
C ILE A 9 13.49 -10.94 -13.70
N LEU A 10 12.42 -10.21 -14.04
CA LEU A 10 11.91 -9.14 -13.18
C LEU A 10 11.41 -9.66 -11.83
N SER A 11 10.87 -10.89 -11.80
CA SER A 11 10.46 -11.56 -10.57
C SER A 11 11.65 -11.88 -9.65
N GLN A 12 12.75 -12.40 -10.22
CA GLN A 12 14.01 -12.59 -9.48
C GLN A 12 14.58 -11.24 -9.00
N GLU A 13 14.56 -10.24 -9.89
CA GLU A 13 14.73 -8.80 -9.67
C GLU A 13 14.19 -8.32 -8.32
N ILE A 14 12.87 -8.46 -8.24
CA ILE A 14 12.02 -8.02 -7.13
C ILE A 14 12.32 -8.80 -5.86
N SER A 15 12.51 -10.12 -5.98
CA SER A 15 12.75 -11.02 -4.84
C SER A 15 14.12 -10.76 -4.19
N ALA A 16 15.10 -10.30 -4.98
CA ALA A 16 16.44 -9.96 -4.53
C ALA A 16 16.53 -8.55 -3.92
N ALA A 17 15.48 -7.73 -3.97
CA ALA A 17 15.47 -6.42 -3.34
C ALA A 17 15.42 -6.55 -1.81
N ASP A 18 16.49 -6.14 -1.13
CA ASP A 18 16.69 -6.25 0.32
C ASP A 18 16.49 -4.91 1.06
N SER A 19 16.20 -3.84 0.32
CA SER A 19 16.05 -2.49 0.84
C SER A 19 15.08 -1.68 -0.03
N ARG A 20 14.42 -0.68 0.57
CA ARG A 20 13.47 0.18 -0.14
C ARG A 20 14.07 0.92 -1.35
N PRO A 21 15.30 1.49 -1.28
CA PRO A 21 15.92 2.12 -2.45
C PRO A 21 16.19 1.12 -3.58
N ARG A 22 16.64 -0.10 -3.25
CA ARG A 22 16.87 -1.15 -4.25
C ARG A 22 15.56 -1.60 -4.89
N TRP A 23 14.52 -1.78 -4.09
CA TRP A 23 13.18 -2.09 -4.56
C TRP A 23 12.67 -1.04 -5.56
N LEU A 24 12.79 0.25 -5.21
CA LEU A 24 12.35 1.34 -6.07
C LEU A 24 13.10 1.38 -7.39
N GLN A 25 14.42 1.08 -7.40
CA GLN A 25 15.21 0.95 -8.62
C GLN A 25 14.71 -0.19 -9.52
N VAL A 26 14.42 -1.36 -8.94
CA VAL A 26 13.90 -2.52 -9.68
C VAL A 26 12.53 -2.19 -10.29
N VAL A 27 11.62 -1.61 -9.51
CA VAL A 27 10.29 -1.22 -10.00
C VAL A 27 10.37 -0.14 -11.07
N GLN A 28 11.35 0.77 -10.99
CA GLN A 28 11.62 1.72 -12.08
C GLN A 28 12.15 1.02 -13.34
N GLY A 29 12.96 -0.03 -13.19
CA GLY A 29 13.38 -0.90 -14.30
C GLY A 29 12.18 -1.55 -14.98
N VAL A 30 11.28 -2.13 -14.18
CA VAL A 30 9.99 -2.66 -14.68
C VAL A 30 9.23 -1.58 -15.44
N ALA A 31 9.09 -0.36 -14.88
CA ALA A 31 8.37 0.72 -15.55
C ALA A 31 8.92 0.97 -16.97
N LYS A 32 10.25 1.05 -17.10
CA LYS A 32 10.94 1.29 -18.38
C LYS A 32 10.73 0.17 -19.39
N GLU A 33 10.73 -1.09 -18.96
CA GLU A 33 10.44 -2.26 -19.83
C GLU A 33 9.03 -2.24 -20.44
N PHE A 34 8.11 -1.50 -19.83
CA PHE A 34 6.75 -1.29 -20.34
C PHE A 34 6.53 0.12 -20.92
N GLY A 35 7.61 0.91 -21.09
CA GLY A 35 7.57 2.25 -21.69
C GLY A 35 7.24 3.39 -20.72
N TYR A 36 6.94 3.10 -19.45
CA TYR A 36 6.70 4.13 -18.43
C TYR A 36 8.02 4.73 -17.95
N SER A 37 7.96 5.99 -17.52
CA SER A 37 9.13 6.74 -17.05
C SER A 37 9.26 6.72 -15.53
N TYR A 38 8.11 6.68 -14.84
CA TYR A 38 8.02 6.78 -13.40
C TYR A 38 7.26 5.60 -12.82
N ALA A 39 7.65 5.21 -11.61
CA ALA A 39 6.91 4.29 -10.79
C ALA A 39 6.70 4.87 -9.39
N SER A 40 5.52 4.62 -8.81
CA SER A 40 5.20 5.03 -7.44
C SER A 40 4.39 3.97 -6.72
N LEU A 41 4.67 3.81 -5.43
CA LEU A 41 3.77 3.17 -4.48
C LEU A 41 3.13 4.27 -3.64
N MET A 42 1.80 4.26 -3.54
CA MET A 42 1.08 5.23 -2.71
C MET A 42 -0.05 4.56 -1.94
N ARG A 43 -0.43 5.13 -0.80
CA ARG A 43 -1.70 4.79 -0.13
C ARG A 43 -2.85 5.35 -0.95
N VAL A 44 -4.03 4.74 -0.86
CA VAL A 44 -5.24 5.37 -1.39
C VAL A 44 -5.50 6.65 -0.58
N PRO A 45 -5.50 7.85 -1.21
CA PRO A 45 -5.68 9.09 -0.46
C PRO A 45 -7.07 9.18 0.16
N ARG A 46 -7.13 9.77 1.36
CA ARG A 46 -8.42 10.05 2.00
C ARG A 46 -9.08 11.27 1.35
N PRO A 47 -10.43 11.36 1.33
CA PRO A 47 -11.13 12.50 0.73
C PRO A 47 -10.68 13.87 1.24
N GLU A 48 -10.25 13.96 2.50
CA GLU A 48 -9.75 15.18 3.14
C GLU A 48 -8.29 15.52 2.82
N GLU A 49 -7.51 14.58 2.29
CA GLU A 49 -6.11 14.81 1.95
C GLU A 49 -6.01 15.64 0.65
N GLN A 50 -5.19 16.70 0.69
CA GLN A 50 -5.00 17.61 -0.45
C GLN A 50 -3.59 17.54 -1.04
N LEU A 51 -2.66 16.86 -0.38
CA LEU A 51 -1.24 16.79 -0.74
C LEU A 51 -0.89 15.38 -1.20
N LEU A 52 -0.35 15.26 -2.41
CA LEU A 52 0.18 14.03 -2.97
C LEU A 52 1.33 13.49 -2.13
N ALA A 53 2.22 14.35 -1.63
CA ALA A 53 3.37 13.94 -0.82
C ALA A 53 2.95 13.10 0.40
N THR A 54 1.82 13.41 1.01
CA THR A 54 1.30 12.65 2.17
C THR A 54 0.89 11.22 1.78
N ALA A 55 0.37 11.02 0.58
CA ALA A 55 -0.09 9.71 0.11
C ALA A 55 1.03 8.84 -0.46
N LEU A 56 2.10 9.44 -1.00
CA LEU A 56 3.24 8.72 -1.56
C LEU A 56 3.99 7.93 -0.48
N VAL A 57 4.28 6.66 -0.77
CA VAL A 57 5.07 5.76 0.07
C VAL A 57 6.49 5.67 -0.50
N GLU A 58 6.60 5.37 -1.80
CA GLU A 58 7.85 5.35 -2.55
C GLU A 58 7.58 5.93 -3.95
N THR A 59 8.50 6.69 -4.53
CA THR A 59 8.29 7.25 -5.87
C THR A 59 9.59 7.59 -6.59
N THR A 60 9.59 7.42 -7.90
CA THR A 60 10.61 7.97 -8.79
C THR A 60 10.18 9.27 -9.47
N LEU A 61 9.00 9.81 -9.14
CA LEU A 61 8.60 11.13 -9.62
C LEU A 61 9.60 12.17 -9.14
N PRO A 62 10.00 13.14 -9.98
CA PRO A 62 10.91 14.19 -9.54
C PRO A 62 10.31 14.98 -8.38
N ILE A 63 11.13 15.33 -7.39
CA ILE A 63 10.68 16.12 -6.23
C ILE A 63 10.00 17.43 -6.67
N ARG A 64 10.46 18.01 -7.78
CA ARG A 64 9.87 19.20 -8.39
C ARG A 64 8.41 18.96 -8.84
N PHE A 65 8.12 17.81 -9.44
CA PHE A 65 6.75 17.45 -9.82
C PHE A 65 5.85 17.37 -8.59
N VAL A 66 6.28 16.66 -7.55
CA VAL A 66 5.49 16.48 -6.32
C VAL A 66 5.23 17.84 -5.65
N ARG A 67 6.25 18.70 -5.58
CA ARG A 67 6.12 20.04 -4.99
C ARG A 67 5.12 20.91 -5.76
N GLU A 68 5.25 21.00 -7.09
CA GLU A 68 4.37 21.81 -7.92
C GLU A 68 2.92 21.27 -7.89
N PHE A 69 2.76 19.93 -7.88
CA PHE A 69 1.45 19.28 -7.73
C PHE A 69 0.76 19.66 -6.41
N ASP A 70 1.52 19.70 -5.31
CA ASP A 70 1.04 20.02 -3.97
C ASP A 70 0.77 21.52 -3.78
N GLU A 71 1.63 22.39 -4.31
CA GLU A 71 1.44 23.85 -4.30
C GLU A 71 0.12 24.25 -4.97
N MET A 72 -0.24 23.57 -6.07
CA MET A 72 -1.50 23.76 -6.79
C MET A 72 -2.68 22.95 -6.23
N ARG A 73 -2.48 22.12 -5.19
CA ARG A 73 -3.50 21.27 -4.54
C ARG A 73 -4.28 20.38 -5.53
N LEU A 74 -3.57 19.79 -6.50
CA LEU A 74 -4.19 19.07 -7.61
C LEU A 74 -4.75 17.69 -7.24
N LEU A 75 -4.53 17.19 -6.02
CA LEU A 75 -4.92 15.84 -5.61
C LEU A 75 -6.45 15.64 -5.68
N GLY A 76 -7.23 16.63 -5.22
CA GLY A 76 -8.69 16.59 -5.25
C GLY A 76 -9.27 16.70 -6.66
N LEU A 77 -8.49 17.23 -7.60
CA LEU A 77 -8.84 17.40 -9.00
C LEU A 77 -8.35 16.23 -9.87
N CYS A 78 -7.67 15.24 -9.28
CA CYS A 78 -7.11 14.13 -10.03
C CYS A 78 -8.24 13.26 -10.63
N PRO A 79 -8.39 13.23 -11.96
CA PRO A 79 -9.54 12.61 -12.63
C PRO A 79 -9.50 11.07 -12.58
N VAL A 80 -8.35 10.50 -12.21
CA VAL A 80 -8.09 9.07 -12.26
C VAL A 80 -8.43 8.36 -10.94
N LEU A 81 -8.21 9.02 -9.79
CA LEU A 81 -8.40 8.41 -8.48
C LEU A 81 -9.85 7.98 -8.16
N PRO A 82 -10.91 8.71 -8.57
CA PRO A 82 -12.29 8.32 -8.28
C PRO A 82 -12.69 6.97 -8.89
N LYS A 83 -12.20 6.64 -10.10
CA LYS A 83 -12.54 5.41 -10.84
C LYS A 83 -11.96 4.14 -10.19
N ILE A 84 -10.95 4.30 -9.33
CA ILE A 84 -10.17 3.19 -8.77
C ILE A 84 -10.59 2.86 -7.33
N LYS A 85 -11.30 3.76 -6.65
CA LYS A 85 -11.75 3.54 -5.26
C LYS A 85 -12.60 2.27 -5.07
N HIS A 86 -13.23 1.75 -6.12
CA HIS A 86 -14.16 0.63 -6.06
C HIS A 86 -13.75 -0.59 -6.92
N SER A 87 -12.52 -0.63 -7.43
CA SER A 87 -12.03 -1.74 -8.26
C SER A 87 -10.74 -2.35 -7.70
N VAL A 88 -10.54 -3.63 -7.97
CA VAL A 88 -9.29 -4.36 -7.74
C VAL A 88 -8.53 -4.64 -9.05
N MET A 89 -9.08 -4.20 -10.18
CA MET A 89 -8.49 -4.42 -11.50
C MET A 89 -7.50 -3.30 -11.85
N PRO A 90 -6.42 -3.59 -12.58
CA PRO A 90 -5.58 -2.58 -13.19
C PRO A 90 -6.40 -1.65 -14.10
N GLN A 91 -6.16 -0.35 -14.01
CA GLN A 91 -6.80 0.66 -14.84
C GLN A 91 -5.76 1.56 -15.50
N SER A 92 -5.83 1.63 -16.82
CA SER A 92 -5.07 2.62 -17.59
C SER A 92 -5.86 3.91 -17.73
N TRP A 93 -5.14 5.01 -17.89
CA TRP A 93 -5.71 6.32 -18.18
C TRP A 93 -4.82 7.07 -19.17
N SER A 94 -5.44 7.94 -19.95
CA SER A 94 -4.76 8.85 -20.87
C SER A 94 -5.14 10.30 -20.58
N LEU A 95 -4.19 11.22 -20.78
CA LEU A 95 -4.46 12.65 -20.83
C LEU A 95 -5.52 13.00 -21.88
N SER A 96 -5.60 12.24 -22.98
CA SER A 96 -6.60 12.45 -24.03
C SER A 96 -8.04 12.21 -23.55
N ASP A 97 -8.21 11.45 -22.46
CA ASP A 97 -9.53 11.15 -21.90
C ASP A 97 -10.03 12.24 -20.95
N LEU A 98 -9.19 13.25 -20.68
CA LEU A 98 -9.52 14.36 -19.80
C LEU A 98 -10.26 15.44 -20.58
N ASP A 99 -11.35 15.93 -19.99
CA ASP A 99 -12.14 17.01 -20.56
C ASP A 99 -11.38 18.34 -20.46
N THR A 100 -10.69 18.71 -21.55
CA THR A 100 -9.94 19.97 -21.66
C THR A 100 -10.85 21.20 -21.61
N GLY A 101 -12.18 21.03 -21.67
CA GLY A 101 -13.15 22.10 -21.49
C GLY A 101 -13.35 22.53 -20.03
N GLN A 102 -12.85 21.75 -19.06
CA GLN A 102 -12.92 22.07 -17.63
C GLN A 102 -11.67 22.85 -17.20
N PRO A 103 -11.79 24.15 -16.83
CA PRO A 103 -10.65 24.98 -16.45
C PRO A 103 -9.84 24.42 -15.28
N GLU A 104 -10.49 23.68 -14.38
CA GLU A 104 -9.86 23.05 -13.21
C GLU A 104 -8.87 21.93 -13.58
N VAL A 105 -8.98 21.37 -14.79
CA VAL A 105 -8.14 20.25 -15.27
C VAL A 105 -6.92 20.76 -16.07
N LEU A 106 -6.91 22.02 -16.51
CA LEU A 106 -5.80 22.57 -17.28
C LEU A 106 -4.46 22.55 -16.51
N PRO A 107 -4.39 22.96 -15.22
CA PRO A 107 -3.13 22.94 -14.48
C PRO A 107 -2.54 21.53 -14.33
N ILE A 108 -3.39 20.51 -14.17
CA ILE A 108 -2.91 19.12 -14.08
C ILE A 108 -2.39 18.62 -15.44
N ILE A 109 -3.03 18.99 -16.55
CA ILE A 109 -2.57 18.64 -17.90
C ILE A 109 -1.22 19.29 -18.20
N GLU A 110 -1.06 20.58 -17.90
CA GLU A 110 0.19 21.32 -18.12
C GLU A 110 1.35 20.71 -17.33
N LEU A 111 1.12 20.43 -16.03
CA LEU A 111 2.13 19.83 -15.17
C LEU A 111 2.50 18.41 -15.64
N LEU A 112 1.52 17.57 -15.98
CA LEU A 112 1.79 16.22 -16.48
C LEU A 112 2.61 16.27 -17.78
N ASN A 113 2.27 17.16 -18.72
CA ASN A 113 3.02 17.34 -19.96
C ASN A 113 4.46 17.81 -19.73
N GLN A 114 4.68 18.75 -18.80
CA GLN A 114 6.02 19.27 -18.47
C GLN A 114 6.97 18.17 -18.01
N PHE A 115 6.44 17.14 -17.33
CA PHE A 115 7.20 16.00 -16.84
C PHE A 115 7.14 14.77 -17.75
N GLY A 116 6.56 14.90 -18.95
CA GLY A 116 6.49 13.82 -19.92
C GLY A 116 5.55 12.69 -19.50
N ILE A 117 4.46 13.02 -18.82
CA ILE A 117 3.42 12.07 -18.43
C ILE A 117 2.21 12.33 -19.31
N ALA A 118 1.88 11.38 -20.18
CA ALA A 118 0.70 11.42 -21.03
C ALA A 118 -0.28 10.28 -20.71
N ASN A 119 0.26 9.14 -20.27
CA ASN A 119 -0.49 7.95 -19.94
C ASN A 119 -0.02 7.40 -18.59
N GLY A 120 -0.90 6.66 -17.93
CA GLY A 120 -0.51 5.94 -16.74
C GLY A 120 -1.33 4.68 -16.53
N LEU A 121 -0.79 3.82 -15.70
CA LEU A 121 -1.40 2.59 -15.24
C LEU A 121 -1.43 2.60 -13.72
N ILE A 122 -2.58 2.22 -13.17
CA ILE A 122 -2.77 2.14 -11.73
C ILE A 122 -3.28 0.75 -11.38
N ILE A 123 -2.57 0.11 -10.45
CA ILE A 123 -2.80 -1.26 -10.01
C ILE A 123 -3.14 -1.22 -8.51
N PRO A 124 -4.40 -1.48 -8.14
CA PRO A 124 -4.80 -1.60 -6.75
C PRO A 124 -4.09 -2.78 -6.08
N THR A 125 -3.52 -2.56 -4.91
CA THR A 125 -2.86 -3.57 -4.10
C THR A 125 -3.34 -3.47 -2.65
N ASN A 126 -3.50 -4.61 -1.98
CA ASN A 126 -4.03 -4.65 -0.62
C ASN A 126 -2.96 -5.21 0.31
N SER A 127 -2.57 -4.45 1.33
CA SER A 127 -1.76 -4.99 2.41
C SER A 127 -2.55 -6.04 3.17
N LEU A 128 -1.85 -6.98 3.79
CA LEU A 128 -2.46 -7.95 4.69
C LEU A 128 -3.25 -7.29 5.82
N ASN A 129 -2.89 -6.09 6.27
CA ASN A 129 -3.59 -5.40 7.36
C ASN A 129 -4.89 -4.71 6.92
N GLY A 130 -5.30 -4.86 5.66
CA GLY A 130 -6.50 -4.24 5.08
C GLY A 130 -6.26 -2.86 4.47
N ASP A 131 -5.06 -2.30 4.59
CA ASP A 131 -4.70 -1.03 3.99
C ASP A 131 -4.59 -1.15 2.46
N ARG A 132 -5.28 -0.27 1.74
CA ARG A 132 -5.21 -0.22 0.27
C ARG A 132 -4.10 0.71 -0.20
N HIS A 133 -3.35 0.20 -1.17
CA HIS A 133 -2.27 0.88 -1.85
C HIS A 133 -2.53 0.86 -3.36
N LEU A 134 -1.86 1.75 -4.06
CA LEU A 134 -1.87 1.87 -5.50
C LEU A 134 -0.42 1.80 -5.97
N MET A 135 -0.12 0.82 -6.82
CA MET A 135 1.09 0.89 -7.64
C MET A 135 0.77 1.65 -8.91
N ARG A 136 1.59 2.64 -9.22
CA ARG A 136 1.41 3.54 -10.36
C ARG A 136 2.62 3.48 -11.25
N PHE A 137 2.35 3.48 -12.55
CA PHE A 137 3.34 3.64 -13.61
C PHE A 137 2.88 4.79 -14.49
N ASP A 138 3.72 5.81 -14.65
CA ASP A 138 3.35 7.05 -15.34
C ASP A 138 4.42 7.39 -16.38
N GLY A 139 4.03 7.88 -17.55
CA GLY A 139 4.98 8.25 -18.60
C GLY A 139 4.35 8.64 -19.92
N LYS A 140 5.17 8.82 -20.96
CA LYS A 140 4.74 9.08 -22.33
C LYS A 140 4.96 7.84 -23.17
N CYS A 141 4.01 6.92 -23.13
CA CYS A 141 4.01 5.67 -23.86
C CYS A 141 2.61 5.36 -24.40
N ASP A 142 2.48 4.43 -25.34
CA ASP A 142 1.17 3.96 -25.77
C ASP A 142 0.46 3.17 -24.66
N LEU A 143 -0.87 3.07 -24.76
CA LEU A 143 -1.64 2.22 -23.85
C LEU A 143 -1.22 0.75 -24.02
N PRO A 144 -1.01 0.01 -22.92
CA PRO A 144 -0.56 -1.37 -23.00
C PRO A 144 -1.63 -2.27 -23.63
N SER A 145 -1.18 -3.26 -24.41
CA SER A 145 -2.06 -4.36 -24.82
C SER A 145 -2.56 -5.15 -23.60
N GLN A 146 -3.64 -5.92 -23.73
CA GLN A 146 -4.15 -6.73 -22.61
C GLN A 146 -3.10 -7.71 -22.07
N VAL A 147 -2.23 -8.25 -22.93
CA VAL A 147 -1.13 -9.15 -22.53
C VAL A 147 -0.12 -8.38 -21.68
N ALA A 148 0.31 -7.20 -22.12
CA ALA A 148 1.23 -6.36 -21.38
C ALA A 148 0.63 -5.89 -20.04
N LEU A 149 -0.66 -5.54 -20.02
CA LEU A 149 -1.39 -5.15 -18.81
C LEU A 149 -1.48 -6.28 -17.79
N ASN A 150 -1.75 -7.51 -18.24
CA ASN A 150 -1.75 -8.67 -17.35
C ASN A 150 -0.35 -8.95 -16.79
N GLU A 151 0.68 -8.84 -17.62
CA GLU A 151 2.07 -9.09 -17.21
C GLU A 151 2.55 -8.08 -16.18
N ILE A 152 2.45 -6.78 -16.45
CA ILE A 152 2.82 -5.74 -15.48
C ILE A 152 1.93 -5.78 -14.24
N GLY A 153 0.66 -6.17 -14.38
CA GLY A 153 -0.26 -6.41 -13.27
C GLY A 153 0.29 -7.43 -12.27
N MET A 154 0.71 -8.60 -12.77
CA MET A 154 1.30 -9.65 -11.95
C MET A 154 2.66 -9.25 -11.36
N ILE A 155 3.50 -8.56 -12.14
CA ILE A 155 4.79 -8.06 -11.66
C ILE A 155 4.60 -7.03 -10.54
N ALA A 156 3.64 -6.13 -10.67
CA ALA A 156 3.32 -5.13 -9.65
C ALA A 156 2.80 -5.79 -8.37
N LEU A 157 1.92 -6.81 -8.47
CA LEU A 157 1.49 -7.56 -7.29
C LEU A 157 2.68 -8.22 -6.57
N HIS A 158 3.61 -8.80 -7.32
CA HIS A 158 4.82 -9.38 -6.74
C HIS A 158 5.72 -8.32 -6.11
N ALA A 159 5.92 -7.18 -6.78
CA ALA A 159 6.68 -6.04 -6.24
C ALA A 159 6.09 -5.54 -4.92
N PHE A 160 4.77 -5.40 -4.85
CA PHE A 160 4.09 -4.99 -3.63
C PHE A 160 4.26 -6.00 -2.49
N ASP A 161 4.16 -7.30 -2.76
CA ASP A 161 4.37 -8.33 -1.73
C ASP A 161 5.81 -8.30 -1.19
N ALA A 162 6.81 -8.18 -2.05
CA ALA A 162 8.20 -8.02 -1.64
C ALA A 162 8.40 -6.77 -0.76
N TYR A 163 7.80 -5.64 -1.13
CA TYR A 163 7.82 -4.41 -0.31
C TYR A 163 7.21 -4.64 1.08
N GLU A 164 6.07 -5.32 1.14
CA GLU A 164 5.39 -5.63 2.41
C GLU A 164 6.20 -6.58 3.29
N GLN A 165 6.91 -7.55 2.72
CA GLN A 165 7.81 -8.46 3.46
C GLN A 165 8.97 -7.68 4.09
N MET A 166 9.59 -6.76 3.35
CA MET A 166 10.63 -5.88 3.88
C MET A 166 10.10 -4.98 5.00
N ARG A 167 8.98 -4.28 4.75
CA ARG A 167 8.35 -3.39 5.75
C ARG A 167 7.98 -4.13 7.03
N ARG A 168 7.50 -5.37 6.94
CA ARG A 168 7.21 -6.20 8.12
C ARG A 168 8.47 -6.56 8.87
N SER A 169 9.53 -6.95 8.17
CA SER A 169 10.80 -7.29 8.81
C SER A 169 11.37 -6.11 9.60
N GLU A 170 11.23 -4.89 9.09
CA GLU A 170 11.57 -3.65 9.80
C GLU A 170 10.65 -3.38 11.01
N MET A 171 9.34 -3.64 10.89
CA MET A 171 8.36 -3.40 11.96
C MET A 171 8.34 -4.46 13.06
N VAL A 172 8.78 -5.70 12.77
CA VAL A 172 8.82 -6.82 13.74
C VAL A 172 9.94 -6.63 14.79
N ALA A 173 10.80 -5.62 14.63
CA ALA A 173 11.89 -5.29 15.54
C ALA A 173 11.50 -4.55 16.83
N PRO A 174 10.21 -4.55 17.26
CA PRO A 174 9.98 -5.04 18.61
C PRO A 174 8.72 -5.91 18.73
N ARG A 175 8.88 -7.17 19.18
CA ARG A 175 7.81 -7.98 19.79
C ARG A 175 7.25 -7.25 21.02
N MET A 176 6.29 -6.34 20.83
CA MET A 176 5.68 -5.61 21.95
C MET A 176 4.90 -6.57 22.87
N LEU A 177 4.26 -7.60 22.31
CA LEU A 177 3.49 -8.60 23.06
C LEU A 177 4.23 -9.92 23.24
N THR A 178 4.09 -10.50 24.44
CA THR A 178 4.54 -11.84 24.81
C THR A 178 3.57 -12.90 24.29
N LYS A 179 4.02 -14.16 24.20
CA LYS A 179 3.16 -15.28 23.81
C LYS A 179 1.93 -15.43 24.70
N ARG A 180 2.08 -15.21 26.02
CA ARG A 180 0.96 -15.28 26.97
C ARG A 180 -0.05 -14.15 26.80
N GLU A 181 0.41 -12.94 26.49
CA GLU A 181 -0.50 -11.85 26.14
C GLU A 181 -1.30 -12.21 24.89
N LEU A 182 -0.67 -12.78 23.85
CA LEU A 182 -1.37 -13.21 22.63
C LEU A 182 -2.41 -14.32 22.89
N GLU A 183 -2.06 -15.34 23.68
CA GLU A 183 -3.00 -16.42 24.05
C GLU A 183 -4.23 -15.89 24.79
N VAL A 184 -4.03 -14.96 25.73
CA VAL A 184 -5.13 -14.36 26.49
C VAL A 184 -6.01 -13.49 25.58
N ILE A 185 -5.42 -12.70 24.68
CA ILE A 185 -6.16 -11.89 23.71
C ILE A 185 -6.96 -12.78 22.74
N HIS A 186 -6.39 -13.92 22.31
CA HIS A 186 -7.09 -14.88 21.44
C HIS A 186 -8.36 -15.43 22.11
N TRP A 187 -8.30 -15.91 23.34
CA TRP A 187 -9.52 -16.38 24.01
C TRP A 187 -10.51 -15.25 24.32
N THR A 188 -10.00 -14.04 24.55
CA THR A 188 -10.85 -12.84 24.70
C THR A 188 -11.58 -12.52 23.39
N SER A 189 -10.95 -12.71 22.22
CA SER A 189 -11.62 -12.51 20.91
C SER A 189 -12.70 -13.55 20.64
N GLN A 190 -12.59 -14.75 21.22
CA GLN A 190 -13.63 -15.79 21.21
C GLN A 190 -14.76 -15.53 22.23
N GLY A 191 -14.78 -14.35 22.88
CA GLY A 191 -15.85 -13.95 23.81
C GLY A 191 -15.73 -14.55 25.21
N LYS A 192 -14.58 -15.12 25.59
CA LYS A 192 -14.38 -15.71 26.92
C LYS A 192 -14.14 -14.65 27.99
N THR A 193 -14.72 -14.87 29.16
CA THR A 193 -14.49 -14.07 30.38
C THR A 193 -13.15 -14.42 31.02
N SER A 194 -12.58 -13.53 31.84
CA SER A 194 -11.30 -13.80 32.52
C SER A 194 -11.31 -15.10 33.34
N ALA A 195 -12.46 -15.45 33.93
CA ALA A 195 -12.66 -16.69 34.68
C ALA A 195 -12.61 -17.94 33.78
N GLU A 196 -13.25 -17.89 32.61
CA GLU A 196 -13.19 -18.99 31.63
C GLU A 196 -11.78 -19.14 31.06
N ILE A 197 -11.12 -18.02 30.73
CA ILE A 197 -9.73 -18.03 30.25
C ILE A 197 -8.78 -18.58 31.31
N GLY A 198 -8.99 -18.20 32.58
CA GLY A 198 -8.23 -18.70 33.71
C GLY A 198 -8.33 -20.23 33.84
N LYS A 199 -9.53 -20.78 33.67
CA LYS A 199 -9.75 -22.24 33.62
C LYS A 199 -9.03 -22.89 32.44
N ILE A 200 -9.10 -22.29 31.24
CA ILE A 200 -8.46 -22.83 30.03
C ILE A 200 -6.93 -22.84 30.16
N LEU A 201 -6.34 -21.77 30.68
CA LEU A 201 -4.89 -21.59 30.75
C LEU A 201 -4.28 -22.03 32.09
N SER A 202 -5.09 -22.53 33.03
CA SER A 202 -4.69 -22.86 34.41
C SER A 202 -4.03 -21.67 35.14
N LEU A 203 -4.66 -20.50 35.05
CA LEU A 203 -4.21 -19.24 35.67
C LEU A 203 -5.35 -18.58 36.46
N SER A 204 -5.01 -17.70 37.41
CA SER A 204 -6.03 -16.93 38.13
C SER A 204 -6.61 -15.81 37.26
N ASP A 205 -7.86 -15.44 37.50
CA ASP A 205 -8.54 -14.30 36.87
C ASP A 205 -7.72 -13.01 36.98
N HIS A 206 -7.05 -12.81 38.12
CA HIS A 206 -6.14 -11.69 38.35
C HIS A 206 -4.97 -11.70 37.36
N THR A 207 -4.37 -12.86 37.10
CA THR A 207 -3.26 -13.03 36.16
C THR A 207 -3.73 -12.78 34.72
N ILE A 208 -4.92 -13.24 34.36
CA ILE A 208 -5.53 -12.95 33.04
C ILE A 208 -5.74 -11.44 32.88
N ASN A 209 -6.30 -10.78 33.89
CA ASN A 209 -6.49 -9.33 33.89
C ASN A 209 -5.16 -8.57 33.78
N ALA A 210 -4.09 -9.05 34.42
CA ALA A 210 -2.77 -8.46 34.31
C ALA A 210 -2.20 -8.55 32.87
N TYR A 211 -2.32 -9.70 32.21
CA TYR A 211 -1.93 -9.85 30.80
C TYR A 211 -2.73 -8.92 29.87
N LEU A 212 -4.04 -8.82 30.05
CA LEU A 212 -4.88 -7.90 29.28
C LEU A 212 -4.48 -6.45 29.52
N ASN A 213 -4.27 -6.04 30.77
CA ASN A 213 -3.87 -4.67 31.10
C ASN A 213 -2.49 -4.30 30.53
N ASN A 214 -1.53 -5.24 30.55
CA ASN A 214 -0.24 -5.03 29.93
C ASN A 214 -0.36 -4.87 28.42
N ALA A 215 -1.14 -5.72 27.76
CA ALA A 215 -1.37 -5.64 26.31
C ALA A 215 -2.11 -4.35 25.91
N ILE A 216 -3.11 -3.92 26.70
CA ILE A 216 -3.80 -2.64 26.53
C ILE A 216 -2.81 -1.48 26.54
N ARG A 217 -1.90 -1.46 27.51
CA ARG A 217 -0.86 -0.43 27.63
C ARG A 217 0.12 -0.45 26.46
N LYS A 218 0.62 -1.64 26.10
CA LYS A 218 1.60 -1.84 25.04
C LYS A 218 1.06 -1.51 23.66
N LEU A 219 -0.21 -1.80 23.42
CA LEU A 219 -0.89 -1.48 22.17
C LEU A 219 -1.63 -0.15 22.21
N ASP A 220 -1.46 0.69 23.23
CA ASP A 220 -2.14 1.99 23.34
C ASP A 220 -3.65 1.89 23.04
N CYS A 221 -4.32 1.05 23.83
CA CYS A 221 -5.76 0.87 23.82
C CYS A 221 -6.37 1.39 25.12
N VAL A 222 -7.66 1.69 25.11
CA VAL A 222 -8.42 2.15 26.28
C VAL A 222 -9.28 1.06 26.92
N ASN A 223 -9.57 -0.04 26.20
CA ASN A 223 -10.35 -1.15 26.73
C ASN A 223 -10.05 -2.48 26.00
N ARG A 224 -10.62 -3.58 26.52
CA ARG A 224 -10.46 -4.94 25.98
C ARG A 224 -11.04 -5.10 24.58
N THR A 225 -12.16 -4.46 24.28
CA THR A 225 -12.79 -4.52 22.95
C THR A 225 -11.89 -3.87 21.90
N GLN A 226 -11.33 -2.70 22.20
CA GLN A 226 -10.37 -2.03 21.34
C GLN A 226 -9.07 -2.82 21.22
N LEU A 227 -8.61 -3.46 22.30
CA LEU A 227 -7.48 -4.39 22.25
C LEU A 227 -7.71 -5.53 21.26
N VAL A 228 -8.86 -6.21 21.32
CA VAL A 228 -9.21 -7.28 20.39
C VAL A 228 -9.27 -6.74 18.96
N ALA A 229 -9.99 -5.64 18.72
CA ALA A 229 -10.11 -5.05 17.38
C ALA A 229 -8.75 -4.63 16.80
N LYS A 230 -7.89 -3.98 17.60
CA LYS A 230 -6.54 -3.56 17.19
C LYS A 230 -5.64 -4.77 16.95
N SER A 231 -5.74 -5.82 17.77
CA SER A 231 -4.95 -7.04 17.63
C SER A 231 -5.32 -7.84 16.36
N ILE A 232 -6.61 -7.88 15.99
CA ILE A 232 -7.07 -8.47 14.72
C ILE A 232 -6.57 -7.63 13.53
N ARG A 233 -6.73 -6.30 13.58
CA ARG A 233 -6.27 -5.39 12.50
C ARG A 233 -4.76 -5.48 12.26
N LEU A 234 -3.99 -5.68 13.33
CA LEU A 234 -2.54 -5.87 13.28
C LEU A 234 -2.13 -7.32 13.02
N LYS A 235 -3.08 -8.24 12.82
CA LYS A 235 -2.86 -9.69 12.62
C LYS A 235 -2.00 -10.36 13.70
N LEU A 236 -2.14 -9.90 14.94
CA LEU A 236 -1.49 -10.50 16.10
C LEU A 236 -2.22 -11.76 16.57
N ILE A 237 -3.52 -11.84 16.30
CA ILE A 237 -4.40 -12.99 16.54
C ILE A 237 -5.32 -13.20 15.32
N GLY A 238 -5.73 -14.44 15.09
CA GLY A 238 -6.63 -14.84 14.00
C GLY A 238 -8.10 -14.64 14.32
#